data_AF-Q0C906-F1
#
_entry.id   AF-Q0C906-F1
#
_cell.length_a   1.000
_cell.length_b   1.000
_cell.length_c   1.000
_cell.angle_alpha   90.00
_cell.angle_beta   90.00
_cell.angle_gamma   90.00
#
_symmetry.space_group_name_H-M   'P 1'
#
loop_
_entity.id
_entity.type
_entity.pdbx_description
1 polymer ?
#
loop_
_entity_poly.entity_id
_entity_poly.type
_entity_poly.pdbx_seq_one_letter_code
_entity_poly.pdbx_strand_id
1 'polypeptide(L)'
;MRFKPQPLVIAMLAASQPAHAATRITDEEMTSLLDNGGADLADRYAPMWFFGEWDNHHPCYPTWAFGGSPSMPDVYDDAHKTPPAPQCDYPDVGCRCRNPGVDRGHPGPAFPIYYTYRKCNDTDVRVVYNLFYEKDGAEVLDIIDTGHD
;
A
#
# COMPACT_ATOMS: atom_id res chain seq x y z
N MET A 1 -29.28 -53.80 -40.42
CA MET A 1 -28.99 -52.36 -40.39
C MET A 1 -27.80 -52.12 -39.48
N ARG A 2 -26.66 -51.67 -40.00
CA ARG A 2 -25.49 -51.23 -39.22
C ARG A 2 -25.05 -49.88 -39.76
N PHE A 3 -25.20 -48.86 -38.93
CA PHE A 3 -24.91 -47.46 -39.23
C PHE A 3 -23.40 -47.23 -39.31
N LYS A 4 -22.96 -46.51 -40.35
CA LYS A 4 -21.60 -45.99 -40.50
C LYS A 4 -21.51 -44.69 -39.68
N PRO A 5 -20.57 -44.53 -38.73
CA PRO A 5 -20.40 -43.25 -38.06
C PRO A 5 -19.61 -42.30 -38.98
N GLN A 6 -20.19 -41.15 -39.31
CA GLN A 6 -19.46 -40.01 -39.88
C GLN A 6 -18.75 -39.25 -38.76
N PRO A 7 -17.50 -38.80 -38.95
CA PRO A 7 -16.84 -37.97 -37.96
C PRO A 7 -17.42 -36.56 -37.97
N LEU A 8 -17.93 -36.14 -36.82
CA LEU A 8 -18.34 -34.76 -36.54
C LEU A 8 -17.07 -33.92 -36.34
N VAL A 9 -16.73 -33.07 -37.31
CA VAL A 9 -15.65 -32.08 -37.16
C VAL A 9 -16.22 -30.91 -36.35
N ILE A 10 -15.91 -30.86 -35.07
CA ILE A 10 -16.18 -29.70 -34.21
C ILE A 10 -15.08 -28.68 -34.50
N ALA A 11 -15.38 -27.68 -35.33
CA ALA A 11 -14.55 -26.50 -35.46
C ALA A 11 -14.75 -25.62 -34.21
N MET A 12 -13.87 -25.73 -33.22
CA MET A 12 -13.77 -24.73 -32.16
C MET A 12 -13.13 -23.48 -32.74
N LEU A 13 -13.93 -22.45 -33.04
CA LEU A 13 -13.42 -21.10 -33.16
C LEU A 13 -12.98 -20.66 -31.76
N ALA A 14 -11.68 -20.75 -31.50
CA ALA A 14 -11.06 -20.01 -30.42
C ALA A 14 -11.21 -18.52 -30.74
N ALA A 15 -12.24 -17.89 -30.18
CA ALA A 15 -12.33 -16.45 -30.12
C ALA A 15 -11.24 -15.96 -29.15
N SER A 16 -10.02 -15.80 -29.65
CA SER A 16 -8.97 -15.06 -28.95
C SER A 16 -9.38 -13.60 -28.95
N GLN A 17 -10.16 -13.20 -27.94
CA GLN A 17 -10.33 -11.78 -27.65
C GLN A 17 -8.94 -11.23 -27.30
N PRO A 18 -8.48 -10.14 -27.94
CA PRO A 18 -7.28 -9.47 -27.46
C PRO A 18 -7.55 -9.06 -26.02
N ALA A 19 -6.74 -9.55 -25.09
CA ALA A 19 -6.70 -8.98 -23.75
C ALA A 19 -6.38 -7.50 -23.93
N HIS A 20 -7.36 -6.61 -23.71
CA HIS A 20 -7.14 -5.17 -23.64
C HIS A 20 -6.41 -4.86 -22.33
N ALA A 21 -5.15 -5.28 -22.24
CA ALA A 21 -4.25 -5.03 -21.14
C ALA A 21 -3.40 -3.80 -21.47
N ALA A 22 -4.01 -2.63 -21.24
CA ALA A 22 -3.41 -1.32 -20.90
C ALA A 22 -4.44 -0.24 -21.29
N THR A 23 -5.27 0.18 -20.34
CA THR A 23 -5.97 1.46 -20.46
C THR A 23 -4.90 2.55 -20.48
N ARG A 24 -4.64 3.13 -21.65
CA ARG A 24 -3.76 4.29 -21.75
C ARG A 24 -4.52 5.50 -21.19
N ILE A 25 -3.91 6.18 -20.22
CA ILE A 25 -4.38 7.50 -19.78
C ILE A 25 -4.04 8.48 -20.91
N THR A 26 -5.00 9.30 -21.33
CA THR A 26 -4.73 10.33 -22.35
C THR A 26 -3.96 11.50 -21.74
N ASP A 27 -3.33 12.33 -22.57
CA ASP A 27 -2.59 13.49 -22.08
C ASP A 27 -3.51 14.46 -21.32
N GLU A 28 -4.76 14.62 -21.77
CA GLU A 28 -5.75 15.46 -21.09
C GLU A 28 -6.16 14.87 -19.73
N GLU A 29 -6.39 13.56 -19.66
CA GLU A 29 -6.74 12.87 -18.41
C GLU A 29 -5.56 12.95 -17.42
N MET A 30 -4.33 12.70 -17.88
CA MET A 30 -3.14 12.80 -17.03
C MET A 30 -2.94 14.23 -16.54
N THR A 31 -3.10 15.23 -17.40
CA THR A 31 -3.00 16.65 -17.00
C THR A 31 -4.04 16.99 -15.94
N SER A 32 -5.30 16.56 -16.11
CA SER A 32 -6.35 16.76 -15.11
C SER A 32 -6.01 16.10 -13.77
N LEU A 33 -5.49 14.87 -13.79
CA LEU A 33 -5.08 14.16 -12.58
C LEU A 33 -3.94 14.87 -11.84
N LEU A 34 -2.99 15.44 -12.59
CA LEU A 34 -1.85 16.16 -12.03
C LEU A 34 -2.24 17.55 -11.50
N ASP A 35 -3.13 18.27 -12.17
CA ASP A 35 -3.55 19.62 -11.80
C ASP A 35 -4.40 19.64 -10.52
N ASN A 36 -5.10 18.54 -10.22
CA ASN A 36 -5.87 18.35 -8.98
C ASN A 36 -4.99 17.91 -7.78
N GLY A 37 -3.72 18.29 -7.75
CA GLY A 37 -2.80 17.93 -6.67
C GLY A 37 -2.45 16.44 -6.61
N GLY A 38 -2.71 15.68 -7.69
CA GLY A 38 -2.35 14.27 -7.81
C GLY A 38 -3.11 13.32 -6.88
N ALA A 39 -4.13 13.79 -6.15
CA ALA A 39 -4.87 12.97 -5.19
C ALA A 39 -5.57 11.79 -5.86
N ASP A 40 -6.32 12.06 -6.93
CA ASP A 40 -7.02 11.03 -7.71
C ASP A 40 -6.03 10.08 -8.41
N LEU A 41 -4.86 10.59 -8.81
CA LEU A 41 -3.80 9.75 -9.37
C LEU A 41 -3.23 8.80 -8.31
N ALA A 42 -2.95 9.33 -7.12
CA ALA A 42 -2.40 8.57 -6.01
C ALA A 42 -3.41 7.54 -5.48
N ASP A 43 -4.69 7.88 -5.40
CA ASP A 43 -5.75 6.95 -5.00
C ASP A 43 -5.88 5.80 -6.03
N ARG A 44 -5.95 6.15 -7.32
CA ARG A 44 -6.12 5.17 -8.41
C ARG A 44 -4.99 4.15 -8.50
N TYR A 45 -3.78 4.53 -8.13
CA TYR A 45 -2.58 3.70 -8.22
C TYR A 45 -1.98 3.35 -6.85
N ALA A 46 -2.75 3.51 -5.77
CA ALA A 46 -2.31 3.13 -4.44
C ALA A 46 -2.06 1.61 -4.40
N PRO A 47 -0.92 1.16 -3.83
CA PRO A 47 -0.71 -0.26 -3.62
C PRO A 47 -1.67 -0.79 -2.57
N MET A 48 -1.83 -2.11 -2.54
CA MET A 48 -2.41 -2.79 -1.39
C MET A 48 -1.31 -3.05 -0.36
N TRP A 49 -1.52 -2.64 0.89
CA TRP A 49 -0.61 -2.96 1.99
C TRP A 49 -1.09 -4.19 2.74
N PHE A 50 -0.19 -5.18 2.83
CA PHE A 50 -0.38 -6.37 3.64
C PHE A 50 0.58 -6.29 4.83
N PHE A 51 0.03 -6.29 6.04
CA PHE A 51 0.81 -6.26 7.27
C PHE A 51 0.92 -7.68 7.83
N GLY A 52 2.15 -8.18 7.88
CA GLY A 52 2.43 -9.54 8.33
C GLY A 52 2.29 -9.69 9.84
N GLU A 53 2.01 -10.91 10.27
CA GLU A 53 1.98 -11.31 11.67
C GLU A 53 2.73 -12.65 11.79
N TRP A 54 3.58 -12.78 12.80
CA TRP A 54 4.37 -14.00 13.06
C TRP A 54 4.11 -14.49 14.48
N ASP A 55 3.63 -15.74 14.61
CA ASP A 55 3.34 -16.38 15.89
C ASP A 55 2.57 -15.48 16.88
N ASN A 56 1.52 -14.81 16.41
CA ASN A 56 0.70 -13.87 17.20
C ASN A 56 1.40 -12.56 17.61
N HIS A 57 2.55 -12.25 17.00
CA HIS A 57 3.26 -10.98 17.13
C HIS A 57 3.11 -10.18 15.82
N HIS A 58 2.62 -8.95 15.94
CA HIS A 58 2.48 -8.00 14.82
C HIS A 58 3.61 -6.96 14.93
N PRO A 59 4.08 -6.39 13.80
CA PRO A 59 4.87 -5.16 13.83
C PRO A 59 3.98 -3.95 14.14
N CYS A 60 4.58 -2.78 14.32
CA CYS A 60 3.81 -1.54 14.40
C CYS A 60 2.93 -1.35 13.17
N TYR A 61 1.72 -0.84 13.39
CA TYR A 61 0.78 -0.46 12.34
C TYR A 61 1.03 0.99 11.93
N PRO A 62 0.88 1.36 10.63
CA PRO A 62 1.11 2.74 10.21
C PRO A 62 0.23 3.71 10.99
N THR A 63 0.79 4.84 11.37
CA THR A 63 0.10 5.90 12.12
C THR A 63 0.41 7.27 11.53
N TRP A 64 -0.28 8.30 12.02
CA TRP A 64 -0.01 9.66 11.57
C TRP A 64 1.35 10.13 12.08
N ALA A 65 2.12 10.80 11.23
CA ALA A 65 3.40 11.41 11.64
C ALA A 65 3.19 12.65 12.53
N PHE A 66 2.05 13.32 12.34
CA PHE A 66 1.57 14.45 13.11
C PHE A 66 0.11 14.20 13.51
N GLY A 67 -0.42 14.87 14.53
CA GLY A 67 -1.77 14.65 15.03
C GLY A 67 -2.82 14.63 13.91
N GLY A 68 -3.73 13.65 13.94
CA GLY A 68 -4.72 13.41 12.90
C GLY A 68 -5.54 12.16 13.19
N SER A 69 -6.60 11.92 12.42
CA SER A 69 -7.37 10.68 12.50
C SER A 69 -8.13 10.45 11.18
N PRO A 70 -8.80 9.29 10.98
CA PRO A 70 -9.62 9.09 9.78
C PRO A 70 -10.78 10.08 9.65
N SER A 71 -11.15 10.75 10.75
CA SER A 71 -12.25 11.71 10.81
C SER A 71 -11.81 13.15 11.05
N MET A 72 -10.50 13.42 11.19
CA MET A 72 -9.96 14.74 11.51
C MET A 72 -8.76 15.06 10.60
N PRO A 73 -8.65 16.28 10.06
CA PRO A 73 -7.49 16.68 9.29
C PRO A 73 -6.18 16.57 10.09
N ASP A 74 -5.09 16.30 9.38
CA ASP A 74 -3.73 16.32 9.94
C ASP A 74 -3.34 17.74 10.40
N VAL A 75 -2.66 17.83 11.55
CA VAL A 75 -2.18 19.07 12.15
C VAL A 75 -0.65 19.09 12.14
N TYR A 76 -0.08 19.81 11.17
CA TYR A 76 1.36 19.83 10.94
C TYR A 76 2.10 20.88 11.79
N ASP A 77 2.32 20.60 13.07
CA ASP A 77 3.18 21.39 13.94
C ASP A 77 3.98 20.53 14.94
N ASP A 78 5.00 21.12 15.57
CA ASP A 78 5.88 20.42 16.50
C ASP A 78 5.14 19.86 17.74
N ALA A 79 4.06 20.51 18.18
CA ALA A 79 3.30 20.07 19.35
C ALA A 79 2.44 18.84 19.05
N HIS A 80 2.17 18.57 17.77
CA HIS A 80 1.39 17.44 17.31
C HIS A 80 2.24 16.33 16.68
N LYS A 81 3.57 16.41 16.69
CA LYS A 81 4.43 15.29 16.24
C LYS A 81 4.11 14.03 17.04
N THR A 82 3.94 12.92 16.34
CA THR A 82 3.77 11.63 17.00
C THR A 82 5.05 11.27 17.73
N PRO A 83 5.00 11.00 19.05
CA PRO A 83 6.18 10.66 19.82
C PRO A 83 6.76 9.32 19.34
N PRO A 84 8.09 9.15 19.39
CA PRO A 84 8.69 7.85 19.07
C PRO A 84 8.26 6.79 20.09
N ALA A 85 7.99 5.58 19.60
CA ALA A 85 7.71 4.44 20.45
C ALA A 85 9.02 3.75 20.87
N PRO A 86 9.19 3.35 22.14
CA PRO A 86 10.37 2.62 22.57
C PRO A 86 10.45 1.21 21.94
N GLN A 87 11.67 0.78 21.60
CA GLN A 87 11.96 -0.56 21.06
C GLN A 87 11.66 -1.67 22.08
N CYS A 88 11.37 -2.89 21.63
CA CYS A 88 11.19 -4.07 22.49
C CYS A 88 12.00 -5.25 21.96
N ASP A 89 12.22 -6.24 22.82
CA ASP A 89 12.88 -7.48 22.45
C ASP A 89 12.11 -8.25 21.37
N TYR A 90 12.86 -8.93 20.51
CA TYR A 90 12.28 -9.93 19.61
C TYR A 90 11.70 -11.10 20.43
N PRO A 91 10.48 -11.58 20.12
CA PRO A 91 9.71 -11.29 18.91
C PRO A 91 8.63 -10.19 19.02
N ASP A 92 8.47 -9.54 20.18
CA ASP A 92 7.42 -8.54 20.43
C ASP A 92 7.78 -7.13 19.91
N VAL A 93 8.14 -7.05 18.63
CA VAL A 93 8.61 -5.81 18.01
C VAL A 93 7.51 -4.76 17.85
N GLY A 94 6.24 -5.16 17.81
CA GLY A 94 5.07 -4.26 17.77
C GLY A 94 4.60 -3.73 19.12
N CYS A 95 5.33 -3.99 20.21
CA CYS A 95 4.97 -3.45 21.53
C CYS A 95 4.86 -1.90 21.49
N ARG A 96 4.04 -1.31 22.37
CA ARG A 96 4.09 0.14 22.68
C ARG A 96 3.92 1.11 21.48
N CYS A 97 3.43 0.62 20.35
CA CYS A 97 3.06 1.41 19.19
C CYS A 97 1.65 1.00 18.74
N ARG A 98 1.11 1.71 17.74
CA ARG A 98 -0.21 1.43 17.18
C ARG A 98 -0.29 -0.02 16.69
N ASN A 99 -1.34 -0.71 17.12
CA ASN A 99 -1.72 -2.07 16.69
C ASN A 99 -2.92 -1.99 15.73
N PRO A 100 -3.05 -2.90 14.75
CA PRO A 100 -4.24 -2.98 13.89
C PRO A 100 -5.57 -3.16 14.65
N GLY A 101 -5.56 -3.73 15.85
CA GLY A 101 -6.74 -3.90 16.71
C GLY A 101 -7.76 -4.91 16.17
N VAL A 102 -7.34 -5.75 15.22
CA VAL A 102 -8.19 -6.75 14.55
C VAL A 102 -7.45 -8.08 14.44
N ASP A 103 -8.21 -9.17 14.38
CA ASP A 103 -7.68 -10.52 14.24
C ASP A 103 -7.07 -10.75 12.85
N ARG A 104 -6.16 -11.73 12.77
CA ARG A 104 -5.54 -12.15 11.51
C ARG A 104 -6.59 -12.48 10.45
N GLY A 105 -6.37 -11.99 9.23
CA GLY A 105 -7.25 -12.25 8.08
C GLY A 105 -8.42 -11.28 7.96
N HIS A 106 -8.56 -10.33 8.88
CA HIS A 106 -9.54 -9.25 8.78
C HIS A 106 -8.90 -7.97 8.21
N PRO A 107 -9.68 -7.11 7.51
CA PRO A 107 -9.21 -5.81 7.09
C PRO A 107 -8.76 -4.96 8.29
N GLY A 108 -7.58 -4.36 8.20
CA GLY A 108 -7.08 -3.43 9.20
C GLY A 108 -7.85 -2.10 9.21
N PRO A 109 -7.72 -1.31 10.29
CA PRO A 109 -8.32 0.01 10.38
C PRO A 109 -7.66 0.98 9.41
N ALA A 110 -8.34 2.08 9.09
CA ALA A 110 -7.77 3.12 8.23
C ALA A 110 -6.44 3.68 8.81
N PHE A 111 -5.49 3.94 7.94
CA PHE A 111 -4.19 4.51 8.28
C PHE A 111 -3.79 5.58 7.24
N PRO A 112 -2.94 6.55 7.62
CA PRO A 112 -2.54 7.61 6.72
C PRO A 112 -1.51 7.11 5.71
N ILE A 113 -1.64 7.58 4.47
CA ILE A 113 -0.71 7.34 3.37
C ILE A 113 -0.29 8.71 2.87
N TYR A 114 1.00 9.03 3.00
CA TYR A 114 1.55 10.27 2.48
C TYR A 114 2.05 10.02 1.07
N TYR A 115 1.66 10.87 0.13
CA TYR A 115 2.13 10.73 -1.25
C TYR A 115 2.80 12.01 -1.77
N THR A 116 3.73 11.81 -2.68
CA THR A 116 4.21 12.85 -3.58
C THR A 116 4.13 12.34 -5.01
N TYR A 117 3.95 13.22 -5.97
CA TYR A 117 3.93 12.85 -7.38
C TYR A 117 4.80 13.80 -8.21
N ARG A 118 5.29 13.28 -9.33
CA ARG A 118 6.10 14.04 -10.28
C ARG A 118 5.93 13.50 -11.68
N LYS A 119 5.58 14.37 -12.63
CA LYS A 119 5.76 14.09 -14.06
C LYS A 119 7.26 14.04 -14.37
N CYS A 120 7.73 12.87 -14.79
CA CYS A 120 9.14 12.62 -15.07
C CYS A 120 9.49 12.98 -16.52
N ASN A 121 8.61 12.62 -17.45
CA ASN A 121 8.65 12.95 -18.87
C ASN A 121 7.21 12.85 -19.44
N ASP A 122 7.04 12.86 -20.75
CA ASP A 122 5.70 12.81 -21.38
C ASP A 122 4.97 11.47 -21.26
N THR A 123 5.68 10.37 -20.98
CA THR A 123 5.08 9.04 -20.84
C THR A 123 5.08 8.53 -19.41
N ASP A 124 5.82 9.18 -18.50
CA ASP A 124 6.10 8.65 -17.18
C ASP A 124 5.75 9.67 -16.08
N VAL A 125 4.92 9.21 -15.14
CA VAL A 125 4.66 9.89 -13.88
C VAL A 125 5.06 8.95 -12.74
N ARG A 126 5.72 9.49 -11.73
CA ARG A 126 6.06 8.77 -10.51
C ARG A 126 5.16 9.23 -9.38
N VAL A 127 4.56 8.29 -8.67
CA VAL A 127 3.91 8.50 -7.38
C VAL A 127 4.72 7.75 -6.33
N VAL A 128 5.09 8.43 -5.26
CA VAL A 128 5.81 7.84 -4.11
C VAL A 128 4.87 7.85 -2.93
N TYR A 129 4.61 6.67 -2.37
CA TYR A 129 3.82 6.49 -1.15
C TYR A 129 4.75 6.25 0.03
N ASN A 130 4.45 6.89 1.15
CA ASN A 130 5.20 6.79 2.39
C ASN A 130 4.25 6.44 3.52
N LEU A 131 4.68 5.52 4.36
CA LEU A 131 4.02 5.16 5.61
C LEU A 131 4.90 5.59 6.76
N PHE A 132 4.29 6.08 7.82
CA PHE A 132 4.98 6.41 9.05
C PHE A 132 4.68 5.36 10.13
N TYR A 133 5.74 4.95 10.83
CA TYR A 133 5.67 4.05 11.97
C TYR A 133 6.37 4.72 13.15
N GLU A 134 5.84 4.56 14.36
CA GLU A 134 6.39 5.17 15.57
C GLU A 134 7.78 4.64 15.93
N LYS A 135 8.13 3.48 15.39
CA LYS A 135 9.44 2.84 15.48
C LYS A 135 9.61 1.80 14.37
N ASP A 136 10.86 1.41 14.16
CA ASP A 136 11.23 0.23 13.39
C ASP A 136 12.05 -0.73 14.27
N GLY A 137 11.74 -2.02 14.15
CA GLY A 137 12.57 -3.09 14.69
C GLY A 137 12.46 -3.40 16.20
N ALA A 138 13.32 -4.35 16.57
CA ALA A 138 13.54 -4.79 17.94
C ALA A 138 14.65 -3.96 18.60
N GLU A 139 14.77 -4.08 19.92
CA GLU A 139 16.01 -3.72 20.60
C GLU A 139 17.13 -4.58 20.02
N VAL A 140 18.11 -3.93 19.41
CA VAL A 140 19.35 -4.56 18.99
C VAL A 140 20.38 -4.33 20.08
N LEU A 141 21.10 -5.39 20.45
CA LEU A 141 22.36 -5.24 21.18
C LEU A 141 23.21 -4.21 20.40
N ASP A 142 23.99 -3.37 21.10
CA ASP A 142 24.84 -2.26 20.58
C ASP A 142 25.91 -2.66 19.52
N ILE A 143 25.72 -3.79 18.87
CA ILE A 143 26.53 -4.44 17.86
C ILE A 143 26.06 -4.03 16.45
N ILE A 144 24.84 -3.49 16.31
CA ILE A 144 24.26 -3.08 15.02
C ILE A 144 23.92 -1.60 15.05
N ASP A 145 24.58 -0.82 14.20
CA ASP A 145 24.25 0.58 13.93
C ASP A 145 22.90 0.63 13.18
N THR A 146 21.88 1.18 13.84
CA THR A 146 20.52 1.32 13.30
C THR A 146 20.33 2.59 12.49
N GLY A 147 21.36 3.45 12.37
CA GLY A 147 21.30 4.69 11.60
C GLY A 147 20.40 5.77 12.19
N HIS A 148 20.04 5.64 13.47
CA HIS A 148 19.25 6.63 14.23
C HIS A 148 19.96 6.90 15.57
N ASP A 149 20.47 8.13 15.76
CA ASP A 149 21.13 8.62 16.98
C ASP A 149 20.12 8.95 18.10
#